data_AF-A0A9P6Y5R7-F1
#
_entry.id   AF-A0A9P6Y5R7-F1
#
_cell.length_a   1.000
_cell.length_b   1.000
_cell.length_c   1.000
_cell.angle_alpha   90.00
_cell.angle_beta   90.00
_cell.angle_gamma   90.00
#
_symmetry.space_group_name_H-M   'P 1'
#
loop_
_entity.id
_entity.type
_entity.pdbx_description
1 polymer ?
#
loop_
_entity_poly.entity_id
_entity_poly.type
_entity_poly.pdbx_seq_one_letter_code
_entity_poly.pdbx_strand_id
1 'polypeptide(L)'
;MTMQLQSQGITDGRLKYNADGKILVEDLSTEILLSEVSSSYGKNSKGKTSFDHHKAMFGLLAMIRTIAILYKYGSFETFSRLKLHFAHTHDRTILHWTMSTPVPSVYVMNKEQRVGVIDEFRKQKNNTVHFVTFTLTLASALEETMGVLDVLKDEHDKKETDR
;
A
#
# COMPACT_ATOMS: atom_id res chain seq x y z
N MET A 1 -10.70 -0.74 2.62
CA MET A 1 -10.77 -1.12 4.05
C MET A 1 -12.18 -0.94 4.63
N THR A 2 -13.12 -1.80 4.25
CA THR A 2 -14.50 -1.83 4.79
C THR A 2 -14.93 -3.22 5.22
N MET A 3 -14.40 -4.26 4.58
CA MET A 3 -14.71 -5.66 4.88
C MET A 3 -14.47 -6.03 6.35
N GLN A 4 -13.41 -5.51 6.97
CA GLN A 4 -13.11 -5.77 8.38
C GLN A 4 -14.11 -5.13 9.36
N LEU A 5 -14.63 -3.96 9.01
CA LEU A 5 -15.65 -3.29 9.82
C LEU A 5 -16.99 -3.99 9.66
N GLN A 6 -17.34 -4.38 8.43
CA GLN A 6 -18.53 -5.16 8.13
C GLN A 6 -18.54 -6.50 8.87
N SER A 7 -17.40 -7.21 8.93
CA SER A 7 -17.30 -8.47 9.68
C SER A 7 -17.42 -8.30 11.20
N GLN A 8 -17.26 -7.08 11.71
CA GLN A 8 -17.49 -6.71 13.11
C GLN A 8 -18.89 -6.11 13.35
N GLY A 9 -19.76 -6.07 12.33
CA GLY A 9 -21.09 -5.48 12.42
C GLY A 9 -21.11 -3.94 12.37
N ILE A 10 -19.99 -3.31 12.05
CA ILE A 10 -19.85 -1.85 11.97
C ILE A 10 -20.06 -1.40 10.52
N THR A 11 -21.23 -0.84 10.23
CA THR A 11 -21.64 -0.44 8.87
C THR A 11 -21.93 1.06 8.73
N ASP A 12 -21.89 1.82 9.82
CA ASP A 12 -22.23 3.25 9.88
C ASP A 12 -21.15 4.19 9.30
N GLY A 13 -20.02 3.63 8.85
CA GLY A 13 -18.94 4.35 8.19
C GLY A 13 -18.04 5.19 9.12
N ARG A 14 -18.33 5.29 10.41
CA ARG A 14 -17.59 6.18 11.34
C ARG A 14 -16.13 5.78 11.53
N LEU A 15 -15.83 4.48 11.45
CA LEU A 15 -14.49 3.94 11.61
C LEU A 15 -13.81 3.62 10.26
N LYS A 16 -14.42 4.03 9.15
CA LYS A 16 -13.88 3.78 7.82
C LYS A 16 -12.58 4.56 7.63
N TYR A 17 -11.54 3.85 7.21
CA TYR A 17 -10.32 4.50 6.74
C TYR A 17 -10.60 5.23 5.42
N ASN A 18 -10.40 6.55 5.42
CA ASN A 18 -10.50 7.38 4.23
C ASN A 18 -9.09 7.78 3.78
N ALA A 19 -8.59 7.11 2.75
CA ALA A 19 -7.36 7.47 2.06
C ALA A 19 -7.60 8.62 1.08
N ASP A 20 -6.56 9.42 0.80
CA ASP A 20 -6.64 10.42 -0.27
C ASP A 20 -6.65 9.75 -1.66
N GLY A 21 -6.00 8.59 -1.76
CA GLY A 21 -6.05 7.75 -2.95
C GLY A 21 -5.77 6.29 -2.63
N LYS A 22 -6.17 5.40 -3.53
CA LYS A 22 -5.90 3.97 -3.42
C LYS A 22 -5.90 3.29 -4.78
N ILE A 23 -5.19 2.17 -4.88
CA ILE A 23 -5.31 1.23 -6.01
C ILE A 23 -6.05 0.00 -5.49
N LEU A 24 -7.16 -0.32 -6.16
CA LEU A 24 -8.02 -1.47 -5.88
C LEU A 24 -7.88 -2.47 -7.02
N VAL A 25 -7.66 -3.73 -6.68
CA VAL A 25 -7.81 -4.85 -7.61
C VAL A 25 -9.25 -5.34 -7.50
N GLU A 26 -10.08 -5.02 -8.49
CA GLU A 26 -11.54 -5.24 -8.44
C GLU A 26 -11.91 -6.71 -8.26
N ASP A 27 -11.32 -7.60 -9.07
CA ASP A 27 -11.59 -9.04 -9.05
C ASP A 27 -11.27 -9.69 -7.70
N LEU A 28 -10.39 -9.07 -6.92
CA LEU A 28 -9.97 -9.55 -5.60
C LEU A 28 -10.58 -8.71 -4.47
N SER A 29 -11.35 -7.66 -4.81
CA SER A 29 -11.85 -6.64 -3.88
C SER A 29 -10.80 -6.14 -2.88
N THR A 30 -9.53 -6.12 -3.31
CA THR A 30 -8.37 -5.95 -2.43
C THR A 30 -7.59 -4.71 -2.84
N GLU A 31 -7.33 -3.85 -1.87
CA GLU A 31 -6.47 -2.68 -2.06
C GLU A 31 -5.00 -3.14 -2.03
N ILE A 32 -4.16 -2.60 -2.91
CA ILE A 32 -2.71 -2.92 -2.96
C ILE A 32 -1.82 -1.70 -2.75
N LEU A 33 -2.38 -0.49 -2.89
CA LEU A 33 -1.70 0.77 -2.61
C LEU A 33 -2.62 1.76 -1.90
N LEU A 34 -2.07 2.48 -0.93
CA LEU A 34 -2.67 3.69 -0.35
C LEU A 34 -1.86 4.93 -0.72
N SER A 35 -2.54 6.06 -0.81
CA SER A 35 -1.94 7.37 -0.97
C SER A 35 -2.46 8.33 0.09
N GLU A 36 -1.55 9.07 0.72
CA GLU A 36 -1.85 10.18 1.61
C GLU A 36 -1.00 11.40 1.23
N VAL A 37 -1.62 12.58 1.31
CA VAL A 37 -1.01 13.87 1.04
C VAL A 37 -1.01 14.70 2.30
N SER A 38 0.17 14.92 2.87
CA SER A 38 0.32 15.70 4.09
C SER A 38 0.52 17.17 3.78
N SER A 39 -0.47 17.97 4.24
CA SER A 39 -0.48 19.43 4.13
C SER A 39 -0.56 19.95 2.69
N SER A 40 -0.67 21.26 2.54
CA SER A 40 -0.58 21.91 1.23
C SER A 40 0.85 21.85 0.68
N TYR A 41 0.96 21.84 -0.65
CA TYR A 41 2.24 21.91 -1.36
C TYR A 41 3.19 22.99 -0.82
N GLY A 42 4.47 22.62 -0.63
CA GLY A 42 5.51 23.50 -0.11
C GLY A 42 5.34 23.94 1.35
N LYS A 43 4.36 23.37 2.08
CA LYS A 43 4.23 23.51 3.54
C LYS A 43 4.52 22.18 4.20
N ASN A 44 5.40 22.20 5.21
CA ASN A 44 5.73 21.02 5.99
C ASN A 44 5.27 21.19 7.45
N SER A 45 4.09 20.67 7.78
CA SER A 45 3.72 20.47 9.17
C SER A 45 4.22 19.09 9.61
N LYS A 46 5.30 19.06 10.40
CA LYS A 46 5.87 17.80 10.93
C LYS A 46 4.81 16.94 11.63
N GLY A 47 3.88 17.58 12.34
CA GLY A 47 2.76 16.90 13.02
C GLY A 47 1.83 16.20 12.02
N LYS A 48 1.43 16.88 10.95
CA LYS A 48 0.56 16.31 9.91
C LYS A 48 1.26 15.20 9.13
N THR A 49 2.52 15.42 8.73
CA THR A 49 3.33 14.41 8.04
C THR A 49 3.47 13.13 8.88
N SER A 50 3.77 13.27 10.17
CA SER A 50 3.85 12.12 11.07
C SER A 50 2.49 11.45 11.26
N PHE A 51 1.43 12.22 11.47
CA PHE A 51 0.08 11.68 11.63
C PHE A 51 -0.36 10.85 10.42
N ASP A 52 -0.21 11.39 9.20
CA ASP A 52 -0.63 10.68 7.99
C ASP A 52 0.21 9.43 7.72
N HIS A 53 1.50 9.44 8.09
CA HIS A 53 2.35 8.26 8.01
C HIS A 53 1.87 7.13 8.93
N HIS A 54 1.57 7.44 10.20
CA HIS A 54 1.03 6.46 11.15
C HIS A 54 -0.38 6.01 10.75
N LYS A 55 -1.20 6.93 10.25
CA LYS A 55 -2.52 6.65 9.70
C LYS A 55 -2.39 5.60 8.58
N ALA A 56 -1.54 5.85 7.59
CA ALA A 56 -1.31 4.91 6.49
C ALA A 56 -0.76 3.56 6.97
N MET A 57 0.12 3.54 7.97
CA MET A 57 0.60 2.29 8.58
C MET A 57 -0.55 1.42 9.10
N PHE A 58 -1.53 2.00 9.83
CA PHE A 58 -2.72 1.26 10.24
C PHE A 58 -3.56 0.80 9.05
N GLY A 59 -3.65 1.61 8.00
CA GLY A 59 -4.31 1.24 6.77
C GLY A 59 -3.68 0.02 6.08
N LEU A 60 -2.35 -0.01 5.98
CA LEU A 60 -1.61 -1.15 5.43
C LEU A 60 -1.79 -2.42 6.26
N LEU A 61 -1.75 -2.32 7.60
CA LEU A 61 -2.01 -3.46 8.49
C LEU A 61 -3.42 -4.03 8.29
N ALA A 62 -4.41 -3.15 8.14
CA ALA A 62 -5.78 -3.54 7.80
C ALA A 62 -5.83 -4.25 6.43
N MET A 63 -5.11 -3.77 5.42
CA MET A 63 -5.03 -4.45 4.12
C MET A 63 -4.37 -5.83 4.22
N ILE A 64 -3.23 -5.96 4.91
CA ILE A 64 -2.56 -7.26 5.13
C ILE A 64 -3.52 -8.26 5.77
N ARG A 65 -4.18 -7.87 6.87
CA ARG A 65 -5.14 -8.73 7.55
C ARG A 65 -6.31 -9.12 6.64
N THR A 66 -6.77 -8.21 5.79
CA THR A 66 -7.85 -8.49 4.83
C THR A 66 -7.43 -9.59 3.85
N ILE A 67 -6.24 -9.48 3.27
CA ILE A 67 -5.70 -10.46 2.32
C ILE A 67 -5.47 -11.81 3.00
N ALA A 68 -4.96 -11.83 4.23
CA ALA A 68 -4.78 -13.06 5.00
C ALA A 68 -6.10 -13.79 5.28
N ILE A 69 -7.21 -13.06 5.45
CA ILE A 69 -8.55 -13.65 5.64
C ILE A 69 -9.09 -14.17 4.32
N LEU A 70 -8.94 -13.40 3.22
CA LEU A 70 -9.40 -13.81 1.89
C LEU A 70 -8.70 -15.09 1.44
N TYR A 71 -7.37 -15.17 1.59
CA TYR A 71 -6.58 -16.34 1.19
C TYR A 71 -6.12 -17.14 2.41
N LYS A 72 -7.03 -17.47 3.31
CA LYS A 72 -6.74 -18.20 4.58
C LYS A 72 -6.02 -19.54 4.42
N TYR A 73 -6.01 -20.10 3.22
CA TYR A 73 -5.33 -21.37 2.90
C TYR A 73 -4.04 -21.19 2.11
N GLY A 74 -3.69 -19.95 1.73
CA GLY A 74 -2.41 -19.60 1.14
C GLY A 74 -1.26 -19.93 2.09
N SER A 75 -0.13 -20.28 1.52
CA SER A 75 1.08 -20.60 2.28
C SER A 75 1.67 -19.33 2.89
N PHE A 76 2.24 -19.46 4.09
CA PHE A 76 2.96 -18.34 4.70
C PHE A 76 4.19 -17.95 3.87
N GLU A 77 4.83 -18.91 3.20
CA GLU A 77 5.95 -18.64 2.30
C GLU A 77 5.57 -17.67 1.19
N THR A 78 4.48 -17.95 0.46
CA THR A 78 3.96 -17.03 -0.56
C THR A 78 3.51 -15.72 0.06
N PHE A 79 2.79 -15.75 1.20
CA PHE A 79 2.31 -14.55 1.87
C PHE A 79 3.45 -13.63 2.35
N SER A 80 4.58 -14.19 2.77
CA SER A 80 5.75 -13.43 3.24
C SER A 80 6.40 -12.58 2.14
N ARG A 81 6.17 -12.94 0.86
CA ARG A 81 6.64 -12.20 -0.32
C ARG A 81 5.74 -11.01 -0.66
N LEU A 82 4.52 -10.95 -0.11
CA LEU A 82 3.57 -9.87 -0.37
C LEU A 82 4.11 -8.55 0.19
N LYS A 83 4.12 -7.52 -0.67
CA LYS A 83 4.40 -6.14 -0.29
C LYS A 83 3.19 -5.28 -0.60
N LEU A 84 2.68 -4.56 0.39
CA LEU A 84 1.64 -3.55 0.16
C LEU A 84 2.25 -2.17 0.14
N HIS A 85 1.73 -1.30 -0.72
CA HIS A 85 2.39 -0.06 -1.08
C HIS A 85 1.72 1.16 -0.43
N PHE A 86 2.53 2.15 -0.08
CA PHE A 86 2.07 3.43 0.42
C PHE A 86 2.84 4.57 -0.24
N ALA A 87 2.12 5.38 -1.01
CA ALA A 87 2.62 6.64 -1.54
C ALA A 87 2.34 7.76 -0.55
N HIS A 88 3.39 8.39 -0.04
CA HIS A 88 3.29 9.51 0.89
C HIS A 88 3.81 10.77 0.24
N THR A 89 2.91 11.69 -0.07
CA THR A 89 3.28 13.00 -0.60
C THR A 89 3.29 14.01 0.53
N HIS A 90 4.38 14.72 0.72
CA HIS A 90 4.43 15.83 1.66
C HIS A 90 5.47 16.87 1.23
N ASP A 91 5.20 18.13 1.56
CA ASP A 91 6.05 19.27 1.20
C ASP A 91 6.34 19.35 -0.32
N ARG A 92 7.52 18.91 -0.76
CA ARG A 92 7.95 18.84 -2.17
C ARG A 92 8.49 17.46 -2.55
N THR A 93 8.05 16.42 -1.85
CA THR A 93 8.54 15.06 -2.05
C THR A 93 7.42 14.06 -2.10
N ILE A 94 7.63 13.03 -2.91
CA ILE A 94 6.82 11.82 -2.93
C ILE A 94 7.72 10.68 -2.46
N LEU A 95 7.24 9.95 -1.45
CA LEU A 95 7.90 8.79 -0.88
C LEU A 95 7.09 7.55 -1.23
N HIS A 96 7.77 6.48 -1.59
CA HIS A 96 7.16 5.17 -1.74
C HIS A 96 7.65 4.29 -0.60
N TRP A 97 6.69 3.78 0.17
CA TRP A 97 6.88 2.85 1.26
C TRP A 97 6.24 1.50 0.92
N THR A 98 6.79 0.43 1.47
CA THR A 98 6.18 -0.90 1.45
C THR A 98 5.96 -1.40 2.87
N MET A 99 4.96 -2.26 3.05
CA MET A 99 4.79 -3.07 4.24
C MET A 99 4.69 -4.54 3.88
N SER A 100 5.43 -5.39 4.60
CA SER A 100 5.40 -6.85 4.45
C SER A 100 5.47 -7.57 5.80
N THR A 101 5.26 -8.89 5.77
CA THR A 101 5.36 -9.76 6.95
C THR A 101 6.40 -10.88 6.72
N PRO A 102 7.71 -10.60 6.81
CA PRO A 102 8.74 -11.57 6.45
C PRO A 102 8.74 -12.83 7.32
N VAL A 103 8.30 -12.71 8.58
CA VAL A 103 8.09 -13.83 9.50
C VAL A 103 6.78 -13.64 10.26
N PRO A 104 6.18 -14.70 10.83
CA PRO A 104 4.87 -14.58 11.48
C PRO A 104 4.85 -13.51 12.57
N SER A 105 3.82 -12.68 12.58
CA SER A 105 3.59 -11.59 13.55
C SER A 105 4.62 -10.45 13.53
N VAL A 106 5.53 -10.40 12.56
CA VAL A 106 6.47 -9.29 12.38
C VAL A 106 6.09 -8.51 11.14
N TYR A 107 5.77 -7.23 11.32
CA TYR A 107 5.45 -6.31 10.22
C TYR A 107 6.61 -5.36 10.01
N VAL A 108 7.09 -5.26 8.78
CA VAL A 108 8.22 -4.40 8.42
C VAL A 108 7.72 -3.36 7.42
N MET A 109 7.98 -2.09 7.71
CA MET A 109 7.68 -0.97 6.83
C MET A 109 8.99 -0.35 6.33
N ASN A 110 9.22 -0.38 5.02
CA ASN A 110 10.46 0.09 4.40
C ASN A 110 10.19 1.27 3.47
N LYS A 111 11.12 2.23 3.45
CA LYS A 111 11.14 3.28 2.43
C LYS A 111 11.88 2.74 1.21
N GLU A 112 11.15 2.48 0.14
CA GLU A 112 11.73 1.96 -1.10
C GLU A 112 12.32 3.09 -1.94
N GLN A 113 11.59 4.20 -2.08
CA GLN A 113 11.97 5.26 -3.00
C GLN A 113 11.58 6.65 -2.51
N ARG A 114 12.24 7.66 -3.08
CA ARG A 114 11.94 9.07 -2.87
C ARG A 114 12.18 9.83 -4.16
N VAL A 115 11.25 10.71 -4.52
CA VAL A 115 11.45 11.67 -5.59
C VAL A 115 11.00 13.07 -5.15
N GLY A 116 11.67 14.10 -5.66
CA GLY A 116 11.22 15.49 -5.51
C GLY A 116 10.14 15.82 -6.53
N VAL A 117 9.15 16.62 -6.15
CA VAL A 117 8.19 17.19 -7.09
C VAL A 117 8.91 18.20 -7.98
N ILE A 118 8.70 18.10 -9.29
CA ILE A 118 9.33 18.99 -10.27
C ILE A 118 8.61 20.35 -10.23
N ASP A 119 9.26 21.36 -9.66
CA ASP A 119 8.65 22.67 -9.38
C ASP A 119 9.32 23.84 -10.12
N GLU A 120 10.52 23.64 -10.66
CA GLU A 120 11.27 24.67 -11.38
C GLU A 120 11.71 24.19 -12.76
N PHE A 121 11.26 24.89 -13.81
CA PHE A 121 11.63 24.61 -15.21
C PHE A 121 13.16 24.57 -15.43
N ARG A 122 13.91 25.43 -14.72
CA ARG A 122 15.37 25.54 -14.88
C ARG A 122 16.18 24.46 -14.15
N LYS A 123 15.57 23.75 -13.18
CA LYS A 123 16.19 22.61 -12.46
C LYS A 123 15.82 21.25 -13.06
N GLN A 124 15.19 21.23 -14.24
CA GLN A 124 14.65 20.01 -14.87
C GLN A 124 15.69 18.99 -15.34
N LYS A 125 16.98 19.37 -15.50
CA LYS A 125 18.00 18.40 -15.91
C LYS A 125 18.11 17.32 -14.83
N ASN A 126 17.71 16.10 -15.19
CA ASN A 126 17.65 14.86 -14.41
C ASN A 126 16.40 14.65 -13.52
N ASN A 127 15.69 15.69 -13.09
CA ASN A 127 14.50 15.52 -12.23
C ASN A 127 13.35 14.79 -12.94
N THR A 128 13.14 15.04 -14.24
CA THR A 128 12.14 14.32 -15.04
C THR A 128 12.45 12.84 -15.13
N VAL A 129 13.73 12.49 -15.35
CA VAL A 129 14.17 11.09 -15.42
C VAL A 129 13.92 10.40 -14.07
N HIS A 130 14.28 11.02 -12.95
CA HIS A 130 14.01 10.46 -11.63
C HIS A 130 12.52 10.25 -11.34
N PHE A 131 11.65 11.16 -11.79
CA PHE A 131 10.21 11.01 -11.63
C PHE A 131 9.63 9.88 -12.50
N VAL A 132 10.09 9.76 -13.75
CA VAL A 132 9.72 8.64 -14.63
C VAL A 132 10.20 7.33 -14.04
N THR A 133 11.46 7.25 -13.59
CA THR A 133 12.01 6.05 -12.92
C THR A 133 11.20 5.70 -11.68
N PHE A 134 10.89 6.67 -10.82
CA PHE A 134 10.05 6.43 -9.64
C PHE A 134 8.71 5.78 -10.01
N THR A 135 8.04 6.33 -11.02
CA THR A 135 6.72 5.86 -11.47
C THR A 135 6.80 4.45 -12.08
N LEU A 136 7.81 4.20 -12.93
CA LEU A 136 8.01 2.90 -13.55
C LEU A 136 8.37 1.81 -12.53
N THR A 137 9.23 2.11 -11.56
CA THR A 137 9.55 1.16 -10.49
C THR A 137 8.35 0.88 -9.59
N LEU A 138 7.53 1.90 -9.29
CA LEU A 138 6.28 1.69 -8.56
C LEU A 138 5.32 0.77 -9.33
N ALA A 139 5.17 1.00 -10.64
CA ALA A 139 4.34 0.14 -11.50
C ALA A 139 4.84 -1.31 -11.50
N SER A 140 6.14 -1.53 -11.72
CA SER A 140 6.76 -2.86 -11.65
C SER A 140 6.54 -3.54 -10.29
N ALA A 141 6.66 -2.78 -9.19
CA ALA A 141 6.46 -3.33 -7.85
C ALA A 141 4.99 -3.71 -7.59
N LEU A 142 4.04 -2.97 -8.16
CA LEU A 142 2.62 -3.32 -8.10
C LEU A 142 2.33 -4.60 -8.92
N GLU A 143 2.97 -4.77 -10.07
CA GLU A 143 2.88 -6.01 -10.87
C GLU A 143 3.43 -7.22 -10.10
N GLU A 144 4.56 -7.07 -9.40
CA GLU A 144 5.08 -8.12 -8.52
C GLU A 144 4.07 -8.49 -7.42
N THR A 145 3.44 -7.50 -6.80
CA THR A 145 2.40 -7.70 -5.79
C THR A 145 1.18 -8.42 -6.35
N MET A 146 0.74 -8.08 -7.56
CA MET A 146 -0.35 -8.79 -8.25
C MET A 146 0.03 -10.25 -8.52
N GLY A 147 1.25 -10.52 -9.00
CA GLY A 147 1.72 -11.89 -9.22
C GLY A 147 1.77 -12.73 -7.95
N VAL A 148 2.10 -12.15 -6.80
CA VAL A 148 2.02 -12.85 -5.50
C VAL A 148 0.57 -13.15 -5.11
N LEU A 149 -0.36 -12.21 -5.36
CA LEU A 149 -1.79 -12.40 -5.07
C LEU A 149 -2.40 -13.51 -5.93
N ASP A 150 -2.00 -13.62 -7.20
CA ASP A 150 -2.44 -14.71 -8.08
C ASP A 150 -2.02 -16.08 -7.52
N VAL A 151 -0.78 -16.20 -7.06
CA VAL A 151 -0.30 -17.45 -6.44
C VAL A 151 -1.04 -17.75 -5.13
N LEU A 152 -1.28 -16.74 -4.28
CA LEU A 152 -2.07 -16.92 -3.04
C LEU A 152 -3.49 -17.40 -3.32
N LYS A 153 -4.11 -16.86 -4.38
CA LYS A 153 -5.44 -17.27 -4.82
C LYS A 153 -5.42 -18.72 -5.30
N ASP A 154 -4.47 -19.10 -6.15
CA ASP A 154 -4.33 -20.48 -6.62
C ASP A 154 -4.13 -21.48 -5.48
N GLU A 155 -3.27 -21.15 -4.50
CA GLU A 155 -3.07 -21.96 -3.31
C GLU A 155 -4.35 -22.11 -2.48
N HIS A 156 -5.11 -21.02 -2.38
CA HIS A 156 -6.37 -21.00 -1.64
C HIS A 156 -7.44 -21.88 -2.30
N ASP A 157 -7.69 -21.66 -3.60
CA ASP A 157 -8.73 -22.33 -4.37
C ASP A 157 -8.48 -23.84 -4.47
N LYS A 158 -7.20 -24.26 -4.63
CA LYS A 158 -6.82 -25.68 -4.62
C LYS A 158 -7.22 -26.35 -3.30
N LYS A 159 -6.86 -25.76 -2.17
CA LYS A 159 -7.20 -26.32 -0.84
C LYS A 159 -8.68 -26.24 -0.49
N GLU A 160 -9.42 -25.30 -1.07
CA GLU A 160 -10.86 -25.22 -0.89
C GLU A 160 -11.59 -26.31 -1.69
N THR A 161 -11.09 -26.67 -2.88
CA THR A 161 -11.64 -27.74 -3.72
C THR A 161 -11.37 -29.14 -3.16
N ASP A 162 -10.26 -29.32 -2.43
CA ASP A 162 -9.88 -30.58 -1.78
C ASP A 162 -10.69 -30.89 -0.49
N ARG A 163 -11.67 -30.07 -0.12
CA ARG A 163 -12.52 -30.21 1.09
C ARG A 163 -13.91 -30.74 0.77
#